data_AF-A0A7L3AIZ4-F1
#
_entry.id   AF-A0A7L3AIZ4-F1
#
_cell.length_a   1.000
_cell.length_b   1.000
_cell.length_c   1.000
_cell.angle_alpha   90.00
_cell.angle_beta   90.00
_cell.angle_gamma   90.00
#
_symmetry.space_group_name_H-M   'P 1'
#
loop_
_entity.id
_entity.type
_entity.pdbx_description
1 polymer ?
#
loop_
_entity_poly.entity_id
_entity_poly.type
_entity_poly.pdbx_seq_one_letter_code
_entity_poly.pdbx_strand_id
1 'polypeptide(L)'
;GRSSMGRAMGLAGLLLGLFLVPAVLVSTSLRHDALLTEPPPVPAELELASGAVPEDSVWPLPQRLRTSPRQLQLAPSRFQLVHGAGSSAGPACGLLEDAFRRYYEYMFGQSRRRQRGRRPQGRRGEPELSQLEVVIESREPACHSHPRLGSSEAYHLTVTEPVAILKADEVWGALRGLETFSQLVHEDDYGSFLVNESEIDDFPRFAHRGILLDTSRHYLPLKSILTNLDAMAFNKFNVLHWHIVDDQSFPYQSIYFPELSDKGAYSYNHIYTPADVQLVIEYARLRGIRVIPEFDTPGHTQSWGKG
;
A
#
# COMPACT_ATOMS: atom_id res chain seq x y z
N GLY A 1 -69.09 -11.48 50.29
CA GLY A 1 -69.34 -12.89 50.61
C GLY A 1 -68.44 -13.76 49.74
N ARG A 2 -67.67 -14.65 50.40
CA ARG A 2 -67.04 -15.95 49.98
C ARG A 2 -66.93 -16.26 48.47
N SER A 3 -65.74 -16.54 47.89
CA SER A 3 -64.80 -17.71 48.01
C SER A 3 -64.80 -18.45 46.65
N SER A 4 -63.75 -18.99 46.01
CA SER A 4 -62.40 -19.50 46.34
C SER A 4 -61.42 -19.26 45.16
N MET A 5 -60.15 -18.87 45.35
CA MET A 5 -58.93 -19.68 45.57
C MET A 5 -58.59 -20.79 44.54
N GLY A 6 -57.40 -20.65 43.91
CA GLY A 6 -56.65 -21.69 43.20
C GLY A 6 -55.42 -21.12 42.44
N ARG A 7 -54.22 -21.19 43.03
CA ARG A 7 -52.91 -20.90 42.39
C ARG A 7 -52.35 -22.19 41.78
N ALA A 8 -51.64 -22.10 40.64
CA ALA A 8 -50.24 -22.53 40.44
C ALA A 8 -49.89 -23.00 38.99
N MET A 9 -48.74 -22.49 38.53
CA MET A 9 -47.69 -23.12 37.68
C MET A 9 -47.97 -23.52 36.21
N GLY A 10 -47.02 -23.14 35.34
CA GLY A 10 -46.38 -24.14 34.47
C GLY A 10 -46.30 -23.84 32.97
N LEU A 11 -45.09 -23.43 32.54
CA LEU A 11 -44.37 -23.78 31.31
C LEU A 11 -45.00 -23.64 29.90
N ALA A 12 -44.21 -22.93 29.09
CA ALA A 12 -44.17 -22.96 27.63
C ALA A 12 -43.84 -24.35 27.06
N GLY A 13 -44.37 -24.63 25.87
CA GLY A 13 -44.03 -25.78 25.06
C GLY A 13 -44.75 -25.75 23.71
N LEU A 14 -44.18 -25.02 22.74
CA LEU A 14 -44.61 -25.06 21.33
C LEU A 14 -43.86 -26.22 20.65
N LEU A 15 -44.59 -27.25 20.23
CA LEU A 15 -44.08 -28.43 19.52
C LEU A 15 -43.75 -28.08 18.05
N LEU A 16 -42.47 -28.11 17.70
CA LEU A 16 -41.99 -28.20 16.31
C LEU A 16 -41.83 -29.67 15.91
N GLY A 17 -42.22 -29.98 14.67
CA GLY A 17 -42.27 -31.33 14.11
C GLY A 17 -40.91 -32.03 14.00
N LEU A 18 -40.93 -33.33 14.32
CA LEU A 18 -39.89 -34.31 14.05
C LEU A 18 -39.88 -34.67 12.55
N PHE A 19 -38.70 -34.68 11.95
CA PHE A 19 -38.32 -35.68 10.95
C PHE A 19 -36.86 -36.11 11.19
N LEU A 20 -36.70 -37.33 11.70
CA LEU A 20 -35.46 -38.10 11.73
C LEU A 20 -35.49 -39.07 10.55
N VAL A 21 -34.42 -39.13 9.76
CA VAL A 21 -34.15 -40.25 8.85
C VAL A 21 -32.75 -40.79 9.18
N PRO A 22 -32.60 -42.11 9.45
CA PRO A 22 -31.32 -42.71 9.82
C PRO A 22 -30.50 -43.11 8.58
N ALA A 23 -29.19 -43.01 8.70
CA ALA A 23 -28.22 -43.51 7.73
C ALA A 23 -28.12 -45.04 7.80
N VAL A 24 -28.25 -45.70 6.64
CA VAL A 24 -27.92 -47.12 6.44
C VAL A 24 -26.75 -47.20 5.47
N LEU A 25 -25.61 -47.71 5.94
CA LEU A 25 -24.44 -48.05 5.13
C LEU A 25 -24.69 -49.40 4.44
N VAL A 26 -24.67 -49.40 3.11
CA VAL A 26 -24.53 -50.62 2.30
C VAL A 26 -23.18 -50.54 1.58
N SER A 27 -22.34 -51.54 1.88
CA SER A 27 -21.05 -51.77 1.24
C SER A 27 -21.27 -52.41 -0.13
N THR A 28 -20.72 -51.81 -1.18
CA THR A 28 -20.52 -52.47 -2.48
C THR A 28 -19.04 -52.42 -2.83
N SER A 29 -18.42 -53.59 -2.74
CA SER A 29 -17.11 -53.92 -3.29
C SER A 29 -17.22 -54.07 -4.80
N LEU A 30 -16.48 -53.27 -5.56
CA LEU A 30 -16.12 -53.57 -6.95
C LEU A 30 -14.67 -53.14 -7.16
N ARG A 31 -13.81 -54.15 -7.35
CA ARG A 31 -12.41 -54.02 -7.75
C ARG A 31 -12.31 -53.38 -9.13
N HIS A 32 -11.39 -52.44 -9.29
CA HIS A 32 -10.71 -52.19 -10.56
C HIS A 32 -9.23 -51.96 -10.24
N ASP A 33 -8.39 -52.88 -10.75
CA ASP A 33 -6.94 -52.73 -10.79
C ASP A 33 -6.60 -51.50 -11.63
N ALA A 34 -5.97 -50.51 -11.01
CA ALA A 34 -5.25 -49.45 -11.69
C ALA A 34 -3.90 -49.28 -11.00
N LEU A 35 -2.83 -49.59 -11.75
CA LEU A 35 -1.44 -49.41 -11.38
C LEU A 35 -1.22 -47.99 -10.81
N LEU A 36 -0.75 -47.92 -9.57
CA LEU A 36 -0.18 -46.72 -8.98
C LEU A 36 1.11 -46.39 -9.74
N THR A 37 1.00 -45.50 -10.72
CA THR A 37 2.15 -44.83 -11.31
C THR A 37 2.46 -43.63 -10.41
N GLU A 38 3.68 -43.57 -9.88
CA GLU A 38 4.13 -42.42 -9.12
C GLU A 38 4.05 -41.15 -9.98
N PRO A 39 3.69 -39.99 -9.40
CA PRO A 39 3.72 -38.74 -10.14
C PRO A 39 5.15 -38.49 -10.65
N PRO A 40 5.33 -37.97 -11.87
CA PRO A 40 6.65 -37.67 -12.39
C PRO A 40 7.36 -36.69 -11.44
N PRO A 41 8.68 -36.83 -11.27
CA PRO A 41 9.44 -35.91 -10.44
C PRO A 41 9.22 -34.48 -10.95
N VAL A 42 8.90 -33.59 -10.00
CA VAL A 42 8.85 -32.15 -10.23
C VAL A 42 10.14 -31.76 -10.95
N PRO A 43 10.10 -31.07 -12.11
CA PRO A 43 11.30 -30.65 -12.79
C PRO A 43 12.20 -29.91 -11.80
N ALA A 44 13.46 -30.33 -11.79
CA ALA A 44 14.52 -29.73 -10.99
C ALA A 44 14.50 -28.19 -11.13
N GLU A 45 14.78 -27.54 -10.01
CA GLU A 45 15.12 -26.12 -9.86
C GLU A 45 15.05 -25.30 -11.15
N LEU A 46 14.10 -24.37 -11.21
CA LEU A 46 14.26 -23.17 -12.03
C LEU A 46 15.60 -22.54 -11.62
N GLU A 47 16.66 -22.83 -12.38
CA GLU A 47 17.84 -21.99 -12.37
C GLU A 47 17.37 -20.59 -12.74
N LEU A 48 17.23 -19.72 -11.74
CA LEU A 48 17.16 -18.29 -11.96
C LEU A 48 18.47 -17.92 -12.64
N ALA A 49 18.43 -17.80 -13.97
CA ALA A 49 19.52 -17.19 -14.70
C ALA A 49 19.78 -15.81 -14.07
N SER A 50 21.01 -15.57 -13.63
CA SER A 50 21.46 -14.31 -13.03
C SER A 50 21.61 -13.21 -14.10
N GLY A 51 20.54 -12.95 -14.83
CA GLY A 51 20.51 -12.00 -15.94
C GLY A 51 19.18 -11.27 -16.02
N ALA A 52 19.29 -9.93 -16.07
CA ALA A 52 18.24 -8.93 -16.22
C ALA A 52 17.09 -9.00 -15.19
N VAL A 53 16.72 -7.83 -14.65
CA VAL A 53 15.40 -7.64 -14.04
C VAL A 53 14.36 -8.18 -15.02
N PRO A 54 13.53 -9.20 -14.65
CA PRO A 54 12.49 -9.66 -15.55
C PRO A 54 11.63 -8.47 -15.96
N GLU A 55 11.26 -8.37 -17.25
CA GLU A 55 10.34 -7.34 -17.78
C GLU A 55 9.06 -7.23 -16.93
N ASP A 56 8.71 -8.29 -16.19
CA ASP A 56 7.52 -8.46 -15.38
C ASP A 56 7.64 -8.04 -13.90
N SER A 57 8.75 -7.41 -13.49
CA SER A 57 8.98 -7.07 -12.07
C SER A 57 8.41 -5.72 -11.62
N VAL A 58 8.14 -4.80 -12.55
CA VAL A 58 7.65 -3.46 -12.23
C VAL A 58 6.12 -3.47 -12.13
N TRP A 59 5.59 -2.97 -11.02
CA TRP A 59 4.15 -2.89 -10.78
C TRP A 59 3.71 -1.54 -10.19
N PRO A 60 2.66 -0.88 -10.74
CA PRO A 60 2.04 -1.16 -12.04
C PRO A 60 3.05 -1.00 -13.20
N LEU A 61 2.83 -1.74 -14.29
CA LEU A 61 3.66 -1.62 -15.49
C LEU A 61 3.55 -0.21 -16.09
N PRO A 62 4.66 0.49 -16.35
CA PRO A 62 4.65 1.83 -16.96
C PRO A 62 4.04 1.85 -18.36
N GLN A 63 3.57 3.02 -18.81
CA GLN A 63 3.05 3.19 -20.19
C GLN A 63 4.09 2.82 -21.26
N ARG A 64 5.36 3.16 -21.01
CA ARG A 64 6.49 2.77 -21.85
C ARG A 64 7.68 2.45 -20.97
N LEU A 65 8.23 1.26 -21.16
CA LEU A 65 9.46 0.79 -20.54
C LEU A 65 10.39 0.29 -21.65
N ARG A 66 11.60 0.83 -21.72
CA ARG A 66 12.67 0.33 -22.59
C ARG A 66 13.84 -0.03 -21.71
N THR A 67 14.22 -1.30 -21.72
CA THR A 67 15.30 -1.82 -20.89
C THR A 67 16.44 -2.33 -21.77
N SER A 68 17.67 -2.05 -21.35
CA SER A 68 18.91 -2.55 -21.94
C SER A 68 19.43 -3.72 -21.12
N PRO A 69 20.15 -4.69 -21.72
CA PRO A 69 20.85 -5.73 -20.97
C PRO A 69 22.05 -5.18 -20.17
N ARG A 70 22.47 -3.93 -20.40
CA ARG A 70 23.58 -3.30 -19.68
C ARG A 70 23.17 -3.03 -18.22
N GLN A 71 23.95 -3.56 -17.28
CA GLN A 71 23.73 -3.38 -15.86
C GLN A 71 24.63 -2.28 -15.29
N LEU A 72 24.13 -1.58 -14.29
CA LEU A 72 24.84 -0.57 -13.51
C LEU A 72 24.83 -0.99 -12.05
N GLN A 73 25.96 -0.81 -11.38
CA GLN A 73 26.09 -1.09 -9.95
C GLN A 73 25.72 0.13 -9.12
N LEU A 74 24.97 -0.07 -8.03
CA LEU A 74 24.70 0.95 -7.02
C LEU A 74 25.49 0.62 -5.76
N ALA A 75 26.39 1.51 -5.33
CA ALA A 75 27.08 1.35 -4.06
C ALA A 75 26.31 2.09 -2.95
N PRO A 76 25.69 1.42 -1.95
CA PRO A 76 24.88 2.09 -0.94
C PRO A 76 25.67 3.17 -0.18
N SER A 77 26.97 2.98 0.07
CA SER A 77 27.79 3.98 0.76
C SER A 77 28.01 5.29 -0.01
N ARG A 78 27.74 5.31 -1.32
CA ARG A 78 28.03 6.46 -2.21
C ARG A 78 26.85 6.91 -3.05
N PHE A 79 25.85 6.05 -3.27
CA PHE A 79 24.67 6.39 -4.04
C PHE A 79 23.85 7.48 -3.34
N GLN A 80 23.40 8.49 -4.08
CA GLN A 80 22.64 9.60 -3.54
C GLN A 80 21.37 9.87 -4.34
N LEU A 81 20.30 10.18 -3.61
CA LEU A 81 19.07 10.77 -4.16
C LEU A 81 19.16 12.28 -3.91
N VAL A 82 19.15 13.08 -4.97
CA VAL A 82 19.39 14.53 -4.88
C VAL A 82 18.43 15.30 -5.78
N HIS A 83 18.28 16.60 -5.52
CA HIS A 83 17.60 17.51 -6.44
C HIS A 83 18.52 17.78 -7.64
N GLY A 84 18.01 17.58 -8.84
CA GLY A 84 18.77 17.81 -10.07
C GLY A 84 18.93 19.29 -10.39
N ALA A 85 19.94 19.60 -11.21
CA ALA A 85 20.22 20.97 -11.61
C ALA A 85 19.03 21.58 -12.38
N GLY A 86 18.58 22.78 -11.97
CA GLY A 86 17.46 23.48 -12.60
C GLY A 86 16.06 23.03 -12.14
N SER A 87 15.97 22.10 -11.18
CA SER A 87 14.71 21.76 -10.52
C SER A 87 14.11 22.99 -9.81
N SER A 88 12.80 23.18 -9.94
CA SER A 88 12.07 24.20 -9.16
C SER A 88 11.88 23.81 -7.69
N ALA A 89 11.99 22.53 -7.37
CA ALA A 89 12.07 22.02 -6.01
C ALA A 89 13.54 21.89 -5.58
N GLY A 90 13.83 22.28 -4.34
CA GLY A 90 15.14 22.13 -3.73
C GLY A 90 15.05 21.61 -2.28
N PRO A 91 16.12 21.76 -1.48
CA PRO A 91 16.19 21.21 -0.12
C PRO A 91 15.10 21.70 0.86
N ALA A 92 14.44 22.83 0.55
CA ALA A 92 13.29 23.32 1.32
C ALA A 92 12.01 22.48 1.11
N CYS A 93 11.96 21.63 0.07
CA CYS A 93 10.85 20.75 -0.22
C CYS A 93 10.88 19.51 0.69
N GLY A 94 10.38 19.66 1.92
CA GLY A 94 10.36 18.57 2.92
C GLY A 94 9.70 17.28 2.42
N LEU A 95 8.69 17.39 1.54
CA LEU A 95 8.03 16.23 0.92
C LEU A 95 9.02 15.37 0.13
N LEU A 96 9.87 15.98 -0.70
CA LEU A 96 10.86 15.24 -1.49
C LEU A 96 12.01 14.75 -0.63
N GLU A 97 12.47 15.53 0.34
CA GLU A 97 13.50 15.11 1.30
C GLU A 97 13.09 13.85 2.08
N ASP A 98 11.85 13.82 2.56
CA ASP A 98 11.29 12.66 3.24
C ASP A 98 11.09 11.47 2.27
N ALA A 99 10.75 11.75 1.01
CA ALA A 99 10.68 10.72 -0.03
C ALA A 99 12.05 10.11 -0.33
N PHE A 100 13.10 10.92 -0.47
CA PHE A 100 14.45 10.46 -0.70
C PHE A 100 14.92 9.56 0.44
N ARG A 101 14.77 10.01 1.69
CA ARG A 101 15.14 9.20 2.86
C ARG A 101 14.41 7.86 2.88
N ARG A 102 13.11 7.88 2.62
CA ARG A 102 12.25 6.68 2.65
C ARG A 102 12.60 5.69 1.54
N TYR A 103 12.73 6.17 0.30
CA TYR A 103 13.07 5.32 -0.84
C TYR A 103 14.48 4.76 -0.77
N TYR A 104 15.42 5.52 -0.22
CA TYR A 104 16.75 5.01 0.08
C TYR A 104 16.69 3.82 1.06
N GLU A 105 15.88 3.91 2.11
CA GLU A 105 15.68 2.79 3.05
C GLU A 105 14.93 1.60 2.43
N TYR A 106 14.02 1.82 1.47
CA TYR A 106 13.39 0.72 0.74
C TYR A 106 14.38 -0.05 -0.13
N MET A 107 15.26 0.65 -0.83
CA MET A 107 16.26 0.03 -1.69
C MET A 107 17.36 -0.68 -0.89
N PHE A 108 17.87 -0.08 0.20
CA PHE A 108 19.09 -0.56 0.87
C PHE A 108 18.91 -0.99 2.34
N GLY A 109 17.77 -0.67 2.97
CA GLY A 109 17.59 -0.84 4.42
C GLY A 109 17.53 -2.30 4.89
N GLN A 110 17.04 -3.23 4.05
CA GLN A 110 16.97 -4.65 4.41
C GLN A 110 18.33 -5.34 4.38
N SER A 111 19.22 -4.98 3.46
CA SER A 111 20.54 -5.61 3.34
C SER A 111 21.48 -5.22 4.50
N ARG A 112 21.33 -4.02 5.08
CA ARG A 112 22.01 -3.66 6.37
C ARG A 112 21.73 -4.66 7.49
N ARG A 113 20.57 -5.31 7.51
CA ARG A 113 20.23 -6.34 8.52
C ARG A 113 20.83 -7.71 8.19
N ARG A 114 20.99 -8.05 6.90
CA ARG A 114 21.54 -9.32 6.41
C ARG A 114 23.07 -9.37 6.37
N GLN A 115 23.73 -8.25 6.07
CA GLN A 115 25.20 -8.16 5.91
C GLN A 115 26.02 -8.23 7.22
N ARG A 116 25.42 -8.54 8.36
CA ARG A 116 26.17 -8.84 9.61
C ARG A 116 27.10 -10.07 9.51
N GLY A 117 27.17 -10.77 8.37
CA GLY A 117 28.02 -11.96 8.21
C GLY A 117 28.65 -12.22 6.83
N ARG A 118 28.46 -11.38 5.79
CA ARG A 118 29.06 -11.59 4.46
C ARG A 118 29.63 -10.27 3.91
N ARG A 119 30.88 -10.30 3.46
CA ARG A 119 31.52 -9.18 2.74
C ARG A 119 31.05 -9.21 1.28
N PRO A 120 30.41 -8.15 0.76
CA PRO A 120 30.12 -8.07 -0.67
C PRO A 120 31.45 -8.06 -1.44
N GLN A 121 31.69 -9.09 -2.25
CA GLN A 121 32.74 -9.06 -3.25
C GLN A 121 32.12 -8.41 -4.48
N GLY A 122 32.21 -7.09 -4.58
CA GLY A 122 31.79 -6.38 -5.79
C GLY A 122 32.53 -6.96 -7.00
N ARG A 123 31.78 -7.33 -8.05
CA ARG A 123 32.38 -7.64 -9.34
C ARG A 123 33.14 -6.40 -9.81
N ARG A 124 34.47 -6.53 -9.94
CA ARG A 124 35.30 -5.48 -10.52
C ARG A 124 34.93 -5.35 -12.01
N GLY A 125 34.38 -4.21 -12.40
CA GLY A 125 34.26 -3.82 -13.82
C GLY A 125 32.89 -3.33 -14.26
N GLU A 126 31.83 -3.47 -13.46
CA GLU A 126 30.52 -2.92 -13.83
C GLU A 126 30.51 -1.38 -13.67
N PRO A 127 29.89 -0.65 -14.61
CA PRO A 127 29.74 0.79 -14.51
C PRO A 127 28.87 1.18 -13.30
N GLU A 128 29.26 2.25 -12.60
CA GLU A 128 28.61 2.66 -11.35
C GLU A 128 27.58 3.76 -11.60
N LEU A 129 26.36 3.55 -11.10
CA LEU A 129 25.35 4.58 -10.98
C LEU A 129 25.52 5.28 -9.63
N SER A 130 25.96 6.54 -9.68
CA SER A 130 26.33 7.29 -8.48
C SER A 130 25.17 8.09 -7.89
N GLN A 131 24.23 8.54 -8.71
CA GLN A 131 23.15 9.44 -8.27
C GLN A 131 21.86 9.19 -9.05
N LEU A 132 20.74 9.48 -8.40
CA LEU A 132 19.47 9.79 -9.07
C LEU A 132 19.13 11.25 -8.78
N GLU A 133 19.14 12.05 -9.84
CA GLU A 133 18.76 13.45 -9.82
C GLU A 133 17.26 13.59 -10.11
N VAL A 134 16.52 14.21 -9.18
CA VAL A 134 15.09 14.48 -9.34
C VAL A 134 14.87 15.94 -9.74
N VAL A 135 14.24 16.14 -10.90
CA VAL A 135 14.01 17.46 -11.50
C VAL A 135 12.51 17.71 -11.61
N ILE A 136 12.05 18.78 -10.94
CA ILE A 136 10.68 19.28 -11.09
C ILE A 136 10.68 20.43 -12.10
N GLU A 137 9.94 20.26 -13.20
CA GLU A 137 9.99 21.16 -14.36
C GLU A 137 8.99 22.33 -14.26
N SER A 138 7.86 22.14 -13.56
CA SER A 138 6.89 23.23 -13.34
C SER A 138 7.49 24.33 -12.47
N ARG A 139 7.07 25.58 -12.70
CA ARG A 139 7.44 26.73 -11.84
C ARG A 139 6.93 26.59 -10.42
N GLU A 140 5.81 25.90 -10.24
CA GLU A 140 5.22 25.64 -8.93
C GLU A 140 5.32 24.14 -8.65
N PRO A 141 6.30 23.71 -7.82
CA PRO A 141 6.54 22.29 -7.60
C PRO A 141 5.44 21.59 -6.78
N ALA A 142 4.49 22.34 -6.22
CA ALA A 142 3.40 21.83 -5.38
C ALA A 142 3.84 21.20 -4.03
N CYS A 143 5.11 21.39 -3.60
CA CYS A 143 5.69 20.82 -2.36
C CYS A 143 4.89 21.03 -1.06
N HIS A 144 4.22 22.18 -0.93
CA HIS A 144 3.44 22.57 0.26
C HIS A 144 1.92 22.46 0.05
N SER A 145 1.50 21.97 -1.11
CA SER A 145 0.09 21.84 -1.45
C SER A 145 -0.41 20.42 -1.21
N HIS A 146 -1.74 20.25 -1.32
CA HIS A 146 -2.38 18.94 -1.32
C HIS A 146 -2.64 18.49 -2.76
N PRO A 147 -2.51 17.19 -3.05
CA PRO A 147 -2.82 16.65 -4.38
C PRO A 147 -4.30 16.88 -4.72
N ARG A 148 -4.59 17.08 -5.99
CA ARG A 148 -5.94 17.33 -6.53
C ARG A 148 -6.23 16.37 -7.68
N LEU A 149 -7.47 16.32 -8.15
CA LEU A 149 -7.84 15.46 -9.29
C LEU A 149 -7.02 15.76 -10.56
N GLY A 150 -6.65 17.04 -10.77
CA GLY A 150 -5.84 17.47 -11.91
C GLY A 150 -4.33 17.55 -11.65
N SER A 151 -3.84 17.07 -10.51
CA SER A 151 -2.40 17.05 -10.22
C SER A 151 -1.66 16.17 -11.23
N SER A 152 -0.56 16.66 -11.79
CA SER A 152 0.24 15.87 -12.74
C SER A 152 1.02 14.78 -12.01
N GLU A 153 0.74 13.52 -12.37
CA GLU A 153 1.47 12.34 -11.87
C GLU A 153 2.38 11.74 -12.96
N ALA A 154 2.57 12.44 -14.07
CA ALA A 154 3.43 12.02 -15.16
C ALA A 154 4.91 12.19 -14.78
N TYR A 155 5.75 11.27 -15.25
CA TYR A 155 7.19 11.37 -15.09
C TYR A 155 7.94 10.70 -16.24
N HIS A 156 9.18 11.12 -16.44
CA HIS A 156 10.15 10.51 -17.32
C HIS A 156 11.37 10.10 -16.50
N LEU A 157 11.78 8.84 -16.58
CA LEU A 157 12.92 8.30 -15.85
C LEU A 157 13.95 7.74 -16.83
N THR A 158 15.15 8.29 -16.80
CA THR A 158 16.31 7.82 -17.56
C THR A 158 17.33 7.24 -16.60
N VAL A 159 17.64 5.95 -16.73
CA VAL A 159 18.65 5.25 -15.92
C VAL A 159 19.87 4.99 -16.79
N THR A 160 20.89 5.83 -16.62
CA THR A 160 22.17 5.78 -17.35
C THR A 160 23.32 6.12 -16.41
N GLU A 161 24.54 5.65 -16.70
CA GLU A 161 25.72 6.11 -15.96
C GLU A 161 26.16 7.53 -16.36
N PRO A 162 26.83 8.28 -15.47
CA PRO A 162 27.00 8.01 -14.04
C PRO A 162 25.81 8.48 -13.18
N VAL A 163 24.81 9.12 -13.79
CA VAL A 163 23.68 9.79 -13.13
C VAL A 163 22.38 9.42 -13.83
N ALA A 164 21.43 8.90 -13.06
CA ALA A 164 20.05 8.69 -13.49
C ALA A 164 19.27 9.99 -13.26
N ILE A 165 18.28 10.24 -14.11
CA ILE A 165 17.48 11.47 -14.07
C ILE A 165 16.00 11.11 -14.02
N LEU A 166 15.30 11.59 -13.00
CA LEU A 166 13.85 11.54 -12.88
C LEU A 166 13.27 12.93 -13.07
N LYS A 167 12.54 13.13 -14.16
CA LYS A 167 11.85 14.39 -14.48
C LYS A 167 10.36 14.25 -14.26
N ALA A 168 9.75 15.27 -13.68
CA ALA A 168 8.29 15.36 -13.53
C ALA A 168 7.84 16.82 -13.55
N ASP A 169 6.60 17.07 -13.95
CA ASP A 169 6.02 18.42 -13.90
C ASP A 169 5.85 18.89 -12.44
N GLU A 170 5.27 18.04 -11.60
CA GLU A 170 4.99 18.31 -10.19
C GLU A 170 5.59 17.22 -9.29
N VAL A 171 5.70 17.48 -7.98
CA VAL A 171 6.21 16.51 -7.00
C VAL A 171 5.47 15.17 -7.01
N TRP A 172 4.21 15.12 -7.44
CA TRP A 172 3.42 13.88 -7.45
C TRP A 172 3.96 12.88 -8.48
N GLY A 173 4.34 13.35 -9.67
CA GLY A 173 5.00 12.51 -10.68
C GLY A 173 6.35 11.99 -10.17
N ALA A 174 7.14 12.85 -9.51
CA ALA A 174 8.39 12.43 -8.89
C ALA A 174 8.20 11.33 -7.82
N LEU A 175 7.15 11.41 -6.99
CA LEU A 175 6.83 10.33 -6.06
C LEU A 175 6.53 9.00 -6.78
N ARG A 176 5.85 9.03 -7.94
CA ARG A 176 5.59 7.82 -8.74
C ARG A 176 6.85 7.27 -9.40
N GLY A 177 7.72 8.14 -9.88
CA GLY A 177 8.99 7.74 -10.48
C GLY A 177 9.99 7.19 -9.48
N LEU A 178 10.02 7.72 -8.25
CA LEU A 178 10.84 7.15 -7.16
C LEU A 178 10.39 5.73 -6.80
N GLU A 179 9.08 5.47 -6.78
CA GLU A 179 8.54 4.12 -6.62
C GLU A 179 9.06 3.20 -7.72
N THR A 180 8.87 3.59 -8.97
CA THR A 180 9.31 2.80 -10.13
C THR A 180 10.82 2.55 -10.09
N PHE A 181 11.64 3.57 -9.82
CA PHE A 181 13.09 3.40 -9.70
C PHE A 181 13.46 2.39 -8.61
N SER A 182 12.79 2.43 -7.46
CA SER A 182 13.07 1.49 -6.37
C SER A 182 12.76 0.04 -6.72
N GLN A 183 11.81 -0.21 -7.62
CA GLN A 183 11.46 -1.54 -8.12
C GLN A 183 12.48 -2.07 -9.16
N LEU A 184 13.21 -1.19 -9.85
CA LEU A 184 14.26 -1.58 -10.78
C LEU A 184 15.54 -2.05 -10.07
N VAL A 185 15.76 -1.57 -8.84
CA VAL A 185 16.92 -1.95 -8.02
C VAL A 185 16.70 -3.35 -7.45
N HIS A 186 17.65 -4.24 -7.73
CA HIS A 186 17.66 -5.61 -7.23
C HIS A 186 19.03 -5.97 -6.66
N GLU A 187 19.05 -6.97 -5.79
CA GLU A 187 20.26 -7.52 -5.19
C GLU A 187 20.62 -8.82 -5.92
N ASP A 188 21.87 -8.95 -6.38
CA ASP A 188 22.38 -10.20 -6.95
C ASP A 188 22.68 -11.25 -5.86
N ASP A 189 23.01 -12.48 -6.28
CA ASP A 189 23.35 -13.57 -5.35
C ASP A 189 24.55 -13.28 -4.44
N TYR A 190 25.37 -12.28 -4.80
CA TYR A 190 26.57 -11.86 -4.07
C TYR A 190 26.34 -10.64 -3.17
N GLY A 191 25.13 -10.10 -3.13
CA GLY A 191 24.76 -8.94 -2.31
C GLY A 191 25.12 -7.59 -2.94
N SER A 192 25.37 -7.54 -4.25
CA SER A 192 25.58 -6.31 -5.01
C SER A 192 24.24 -5.78 -5.49
N PHE A 193 24.02 -4.47 -5.33
CA PHE A 193 22.84 -3.81 -5.88
C PHE A 193 23.06 -3.44 -7.32
N LEU A 194 22.13 -3.83 -8.18
CA LEU A 194 22.18 -3.66 -9.62
C LEU A 194 20.90 -3.01 -10.12
N VAL A 195 21.01 -2.32 -11.25
CA VAL A 195 19.89 -1.81 -12.04
C VAL A 195 20.23 -1.95 -13.52
N ASN A 196 19.24 -2.18 -14.37
CA ASN A 196 19.45 -2.17 -15.81
C ASN A 196 19.33 -0.73 -16.34
N GLU A 197 20.17 -0.38 -17.32
CA GLU A 197 19.97 0.85 -18.10
C GLU A 197 18.57 0.82 -18.72
N SER A 198 17.82 1.90 -18.54
CA SER A 198 16.43 1.94 -18.95
C SER A 198 15.93 3.36 -19.20
N GLU A 199 14.89 3.46 -20.02
CA GLU A 199 14.16 4.68 -20.31
C GLU A 199 12.66 4.41 -20.11
N ILE A 200 12.01 5.23 -19.29
CA ILE A 200 10.61 5.06 -18.88
C ILE A 200 9.87 6.37 -19.09
N ASP A 201 8.77 6.31 -19.83
CA ASP A 201 7.74 7.35 -19.88
C ASP A 201 6.49 6.79 -19.21
N ASP A 202 5.97 7.47 -18.20
CA ASP A 202 4.81 6.95 -17.48
C ASP A 202 3.85 8.04 -17.02
N PHE A 203 2.57 7.69 -17.01
CA PHE A 203 1.47 8.49 -16.50
C PHE A 203 0.26 7.58 -16.24
N PRO A 204 -0.61 7.95 -15.28
CA PRO A 204 -1.77 7.12 -14.98
C PRO A 204 -2.83 7.23 -16.07
N ARG A 205 -3.42 6.11 -16.46
CA ARG A 205 -4.60 6.08 -17.36
C ARG A 205 -5.81 6.82 -16.75
N PHE A 206 -5.98 6.73 -15.43
CA PHE A 206 -7.09 7.36 -14.70
C PHE A 206 -6.56 8.13 -13.49
N ALA A 207 -7.05 9.36 -13.32
CA ALA A 207 -6.63 10.27 -12.27
C ALA A 207 -7.21 9.96 -10.88
N HIS A 208 -8.29 9.16 -10.80
CA HIS A 208 -8.86 8.73 -9.51
C HIS A 208 -8.62 7.23 -9.34
N ARG A 209 -7.75 6.87 -8.40
CA ARG A 209 -7.42 5.48 -8.05
C ARG A 209 -7.55 5.33 -6.55
N GLY A 210 -8.70 4.82 -6.12
CA GLY A 210 -9.12 4.85 -4.73
C GLY A 210 -9.14 3.50 -4.02
N ILE A 211 -8.88 3.52 -2.71
CA ILE A 211 -9.23 2.47 -1.76
C ILE A 211 -10.23 3.05 -0.77
N LEU A 212 -11.31 2.31 -0.51
CA LEU A 212 -12.27 2.65 0.54
C LEU A 212 -11.90 1.91 1.82
N LEU A 213 -11.69 2.67 2.91
CA LEU A 213 -11.57 2.11 4.26
C LEU A 213 -12.80 2.49 5.08
N ASP A 214 -13.52 1.47 5.54
CA ASP A 214 -14.62 1.59 6.49
C ASP A 214 -14.09 1.45 7.90
N THR A 215 -14.16 2.54 8.66
CA THR A 215 -13.72 2.57 10.07
C THR A 215 -14.86 2.65 11.07
N SER A 216 -16.10 2.51 10.60
CA SER A 216 -17.28 2.53 11.45
C SER A 216 -17.72 1.12 11.83
N ARG A 217 -17.81 0.21 10.85
CA ARG A 217 -18.23 -1.18 11.10
C ARG A 217 -17.25 -1.91 12.02
N HIS A 218 -15.97 -1.53 11.93
CA HIS A 218 -14.94 -1.86 12.90
C HIS A 218 -13.97 -0.68 12.98
N TYR A 219 -13.56 -0.33 14.20
CA TYR A 219 -12.50 0.67 14.37
C TYR A 219 -11.16 0.14 13.84
N LEU A 220 -10.49 0.93 13.00
CA LEU A 220 -9.12 0.63 12.55
C LEU A 220 -8.11 1.48 13.34
N PRO A 221 -7.13 0.87 14.03
CA PRO A 221 -6.07 1.64 14.67
C PRO A 221 -5.35 2.54 13.66
N LEU A 222 -4.93 3.73 14.10
CA LEU A 222 -4.24 4.72 13.26
C LEU A 222 -3.06 4.11 12.48
N LYS A 223 -2.26 3.28 13.14
CA LYS A 223 -1.14 2.55 12.52
C LYS A 223 -1.56 1.69 11.32
N SER A 224 -2.75 1.08 11.36
CA SER A 224 -3.27 0.27 10.26
C SER A 224 -3.64 1.16 9.06
N ILE A 225 -4.20 2.34 9.30
CA ILE A 225 -4.51 3.32 8.25
C ILE A 225 -3.20 3.82 7.60
N LEU A 226 -2.20 4.18 8.41
CA LEU A 226 -0.90 4.64 7.90
C LEU A 226 -0.18 3.56 7.08
N THR A 227 -0.21 2.30 7.55
CA THR A 227 0.34 1.15 6.78
C THR A 227 -0.40 0.96 5.46
N ASN A 228 -1.71 1.17 5.41
CA ASN A 228 -2.47 1.13 4.15
C ASN A 228 -2.03 2.26 3.21
N LEU A 229 -1.79 3.48 3.71
CA LEU A 229 -1.27 4.58 2.89
C LEU A 229 0.12 4.28 2.30
N ASP A 230 0.99 3.58 3.03
CA ASP A 230 2.26 3.07 2.48
C ASP A 230 2.02 2.07 1.34
N ALA A 231 1.15 1.07 1.56
CA ALA A 231 0.82 0.08 0.54
C ALA A 231 0.17 0.72 -0.71
N MET A 232 -0.68 1.73 -0.51
CA MET A 232 -1.27 2.52 -1.59
C MET A 232 -0.19 3.25 -2.39
N ALA A 233 0.81 3.83 -1.74
CA ALA A 233 1.91 4.51 -2.43
C ALA A 233 2.72 3.55 -3.31
N PHE A 234 3.05 2.35 -2.80
CA PHE A 234 3.73 1.29 -3.56
C PHE A 234 2.96 0.89 -4.82
N ASN A 235 1.63 0.85 -4.70
CA ASN A 235 0.73 0.48 -5.79
C ASN A 235 0.23 1.69 -6.62
N LYS A 236 0.83 2.87 -6.41
CA LYS A 236 0.46 4.13 -7.09
C LYS A 236 -1.04 4.51 -6.97
N PHE A 237 -1.74 4.06 -5.93
CA PHE A 237 -3.07 4.59 -5.55
C PHE A 237 -2.92 6.01 -5.03
N ASN A 238 -3.94 6.85 -5.25
CA ASN A 238 -3.87 8.28 -4.95
C ASN A 238 -5.10 8.84 -4.23
N VAL A 239 -6.07 8.00 -3.87
CA VAL A 239 -7.25 8.40 -3.08
C VAL A 239 -7.49 7.41 -1.95
N LEU A 240 -7.47 7.89 -0.71
CA LEU A 240 -8.08 7.22 0.42
C LEU A 240 -9.51 7.75 0.54
N HIS A 241 -10.48 6.91 0.19
CA HIS A 241 -11.89 7.17 0.49
C HIS A 241 -12.16 6.67 1.90
N TRP A 242 -12.26 7.60 2.85
CA TRP A 242 -12.40 7.28 4.26
C TRP A 242 -13.87 7.33 4.67
N HIS A 243 -14.49 6.16 4.62
CA HIS A 243 -15.83 5.93 5.15
C HIS A 243 -15.74 5.88 6.68
N ILE A 244 -15.80 7.08 7.29
CA ILE A 244 -15.33 7.28 8.66
C ILE A 244 -16.41 7.03 9.72
N VAL A 245 -17.69 7.08 9.34
CA VAL A 245 -18.86 6.88 10.21
C VAL A 245 -19.95 6.08 9.50
N ASP A 246 -20.78 5.34 10.24
CA ASP A 246 -21.92 4.55 9.74
C ASP A 246 -22.85 4.21 10.92
N ASP A 247 -23.81 3.29 10.74
CA ASP A 247 -24.76 2.85 11.76
C ASP A 247 -24.11 2.36 13.06
N GLN A 248 -23.00 1.62 12.96
CA GLN A 248 -22.45 0.87 14.07
C GLN A 248 -21.62 1.74 15.03
N SER A 249 -20.85 2.69 14.50
CA SER A 249 -20.10 3.62 15.34
C SER A 249 -19.85 5.00 14.71
N PHE A 250 -19.64 5.99 15.57
CA PHE A 250 -19.24 7.34 15.21
C PHE A 250 -17.85 7.65 15.80
N PRO A 251 -16.75 7.16 15.20
CA PRO A 251 -15.41 7.35 15.75
C PRO A 251 -14.82 8.75 15.45
N TYR A 252 -15.38 9.52 14.51
CA TYR A 252 -14.88 10.86 14.20
C TYR A 252 -15.18 11.86 15.33
N GLN A 253 -14.16 12.50 15.89
CA GLN A 253 -14.37 13.54 16.90
C GLN A 253 -14.64 14.90 16.27
N SER A 254 -15.91 15.33 16.30
CA SER A 254 -16.30 16.68 15.91
C SER A 254 -15.97 17.68 17.01
N ILE A 255 -15.33 18.80 16.65
CA ILE A 255 -15.08 19.92 17.58
C ILE A 255 -16.39 20.61 17.99
N TYR A 256 -17.35 20.69 17.06
CA TYR A 256 -18.61 21.40 17.28
C TYR A 256 -19.71 20.53 17.89
N PHE A 257 -19.64 19.21 17.67
CA PHE A 257 -20.63 18.25 18.12
C PHE A 257 -19.93 17.07 18.84
N PRO A 258 -19.29 17.32 20.01
CA PRO A 258 -18.47 16.31 20.69
C PRO A 258 -19.28 15.07 21.10
N GLU A 259 -20.56 15.27 21.43
CA GLU A 259 -21.49 14.20 21.84
C GLU A 259 -21.65 13.10 20.78
N LEU A 260 -21.45 13.41 19.49
CA LEU A 260 -21.52 12.42 18.42
C LEU A 260 -20.51 11.30 18.62
N SER A 261 -19.25 11.63 18.91
CA SER A 261 -18.24 10.61 19.22
C SER A 261 -18.36 10.09 20.65
N ASP A 262 -18.68 10.95 21.61
CA ASP A 262 -18.72 10.57 23.03
C ASP A 262 -19.79 9.50 23.32
N LYS A 263 -20.90 9.54 22.57
CA LYS A 263 -22.00 8.57 22.68
C LYS A 263 -22.09 7.60 21.50
N GLY A 264 -21.55 7.97 20.34
CA GLY A 264 -21.63 7.19 19.09
C GLY A 264 -20.48 6.23 18.86
N ALA A 265 -19.29 6.46 19.41
CA ALA A 265 -18.15 5.57 19.26
C ALA A 265 -18.34 4.24 20.03
N TYR A 266 -17.57 3.21 19.67
CA TYR A 266 -17.58 1.94 20.42
C TYR A 266 -17.08 2.10 21.86
N SER A 267 -16.07 2.94 22.06
CA SER A 267 -15.52 3.33 23.36
C SER A 267 -14.59 4.53 23.20
N TYR A 268 -14.19 5.14 24.31
CA TYR A 268 -13.35 6.34 24.34
C TYR A 268 -11.98 6.18 23.64
N ASN A 269 -11.48 4.96 23.47
CA ASN A 269 -10.22 4.65 22.77
C ASN A 269 -10.41 4.26 21.30
N HIS A 270 -11.65 4.25 20.79
CA HIS A 270 -12.00 4.01 19.39
C HIS A 270 -12.50 5.30 18.73
N ILE A 271 -11.72 6.36 18.89
CA ILE A 271 -12.02 7.71 18.41
C ILE A 271 -10.83 8.22 17.60
N TYR A 272 -11.10 8.86 16.47
CA TYR A 272 -10.13 9.65 15.71
C TYR A 272 -10.24 11.10 16.15
N THR A 273 -9.24 11.56 16.89
CA THR A 273 -9.14 12.96 17.33
C THR A 273 -8.81 13.88 16.16
N PRO A 274 -8.97 15.21 16.29
CA PRO A 274 -8.51 16.15 15.27
C PRO A 274 -7.02 15.99 14.92
N ALA A 275 -6.19 15.63 15.90
CA ALA A 275 -4.77 15.37 15.67
C ALA A 275 -4.53 14.09 14.86
N ASP A 276 -5.32 13.03 15.11
CA ASP A 276 -5.23 11.78 14.35
C ASP A 276 -5.63 12.01 12.88
N VAL A 277 -6.73 12.75 12.66
CA VAL A 277 -7.20 13.09 11.31
C VAL A 277 -6.15 13.94 10.57
N GLN A 278 -5.56 14.94 11.23
CA GLN A 278 -4.47 15.73 10.65
C GLN A 278 -3.25 14.88 10.31
N LEU A 279 -2.89 13.91 11.17
CA LEU A 279 -1.79 12.99 10.90
C LEU A 279 -2.07 12.15 9.65
N VAL A 280 -3.27 11.59 9.50
CA VAL A 280 -3.64 10.81 8.31
C VAL A 280 -3.56 11.67 7.05
N ILE A 281 -4.09 12.89 7.09
CA ILE A 281 -4.08 13.82 5.96
C ILE A 281 -2.65 14.16 5.55
N GLU A 282 -1.77 14.53 6.48
CA GLU A 282 -0.38 14.87 6.16
C GLU A 282 0.41 13.65 5.69
N TYR A 283 0.23 12.50 6.34
CA TYR A 283 0.90 11.26 5.95
C TYR A 283 0.52 10.81 4.54
N ALA A 284 -0.76 10.96 4.18
CA ALA A 284 -1.28 10.74 2.83
C ALA A 284 -0.70 11.77 1.84
N ARG A 285 -0.67 13.06 2.21
CA ARG A 285 -0.11 14.14 1.37
C ARG A 285 1.35 13.89 1.01
N LEU A 286 2.18 13.47 1.97
CA LEU A 286 3.58 13.12 1.76
C LEU A 286 3.79 11.93 0.80
N ARG A 287 2.72 11.20 0.46
CA ARG A 287 2.69 10.10 -0.52
C ARG A 287 1.90 10.44 -1.79
N GLY A 288 1.45 11.68 -1.92
CA GLY A 288 0.60 12.11 -3.03
C GLY A 288 -0.76 11.41 -3.03
N ILE A 289 -1.32 11.14 -1.86
CA ILE A 289 -2.64 10.52 -1.67
C ILE A 289 -3.60 11.59 -1.13
N ARG A 290 -4.76 11.70 -1.76
CA ARG A 290 -5.88 12.53 -1.33
C ARG A 290 -6.70 11.79 -0.28
N VAL A 291 -7.11 12.48 0.77
CA VAL A 291 -8.08 11.94 1.74
C VAL A 291 -9.46 12.53 1.41
N ILE A 292 -10.40 11.67 1.06
CA ILE A 292 -11.80 12.04 0.81
C ILE A 292 -12.62 11.46 1.96
N PRO A 293 -13.09 12.27 2.91
CA PRO A 293 -13.96 11.79 3.97
C PRO A 293 -15.38 11.55 3.44
N GLU A 294 -16.02 10.50 3.94
CA GLU A 294 -17.42 10.22 3.69
C GLU A 294 -18.20 10.25 5.01
N PHE A 295 -19.30 11.02 4.96
CA PHE A 295 -20.28 11.19 6.02
C PHE A 295 -21.63 10.80 5.40
N ASP A 296 -21.93 9.51 5.39
CA ASP A 296 -23.09 8.94 4.68
C ASP A 296 -24.41 9.39 5.34
N THR A 297 -25.35 9.84 4.50
CA THR A 297 -26.68 10.32 4.91
C THR A 297 -27.69 10.14 3.75
N PRO A 298 -29.00 9.95 4.03
CA PRO A 298 -29.64 9.86 5.35
C PRO A 298 -29.73 8.43 5.91
N GLY A 299 -29.36 7.40 5.12
CA GLY A 299 -29.15 6.05 5.63
C GLY A 299 -27.80 5.95 6.35
N HIS A 300 -27.50 4.82 6.98
CA HIS A 300 -26.20 4.62 7.64
C HIS A 300 -25.92 5.61 8.80
N THR A 301 -26.98 6.07 9.48
CA THR A 301 -26.89 7.10 10.52
C THR A 301 -27.33 6.68 11.94
N GLN A 302 -27.46 5.40 12.27
CA GLN A 302 -27.90 4.97 13.60
C GLN A 302 -26.99 5.45 14.75
N SER A 303 -25.67 5.42 14.57
CA SER A 303 -24.71 5.88 15.60
C SER A 303 -24.81 7.39 15.87
N TRP A 304 -25.22 8.16 14.86
CA TRP A 304 -25.33 9.61 14.91
C TRP A 304 -26.42 10.06 15.87
N GLY A 305 -27.55 9.34 15.90
CA GLY A 305 -28.70 9.65 16.75
C GLY A 305 -28.47 9.41 18.24
N LYS A 306 -27.30 8.87 18.63
CA LYS A 306 -26.92 8.74 20.05
C LYS A 306 -26.40 10.05 20.62
N GLY A 307 -25.79 10.90 19.80
CA GLY A 307 -25.14 12.17 20.16
C GLY A 307 -26.11 13.31 20.41
#